data_AF-A0A034V3H8-F1
#
_entry.id   AF-A0A034V3H8-F1
#
_cell.length_a   1.000
_cell.length_b   1.000
_cell.length_c   1.000
_cell.angle_alpha   90.00
_cell.angle_beta   90.00
_cell.angle_gamma   90.00
#
_symmetry.space_group_name_H-M   'P 1'
#
loop_
_entity.id
_entity.type
_entity.pdbx_description
1 polymer ?
#
loop_
_entity_poly.entity_id
_entity_poly.type
_entity_poly.pdbx_seq_one_letter_code
_entity_poly.pdbx_strand_id
1 'polypeptide(L)'
;AKQWLQSFESECVRFDLNSDTERISALRLFLNDSENDWYESMLIKHGLNTLWKIWQESFLKTFADKSWSSVMYALNFKHLNGSLLEYALKKQRLLLEYNSDIDMRTLVDLIVAGFPTYITNKLDRQEMTDSTLLFSALRMHENHNKNVPKH
;
A
#
# COMPACT_ATOMS: atom_id res chain seq x y z
N ALA A 1 3.96 7.54 -0.49
CA ALA A 1 4.34 8.75 0.29
C ALA A 1 3.17 9.42 1.02
N LYS A 2 2.09 9.82 0.34
CA LYS A 2 0.97 10.55 0.99
C LYS A 2 0.38 9.83 2.20
N GLN A 3 -0.03 8.57 2.02
CA GLN A 3 -0.60 7.76 3.09
C GLN A 3 0.40 7.56 4.25
N TRP A 4 1.67 7.30 3.93
CA TRP A 4 2.73 7.16 4.94
C TRP A 4 2.88 8.44 5.79
N LEU A 5 2.88 9.61 5.14
CA LEU A 5 2.99 10.90 5.83
C LEU A 5 1.79 11.15 6.75
N GLN A 6 0.57 10.80 6.31
CA GLN A 6 -0.64 10.89 7.14
C GLN A 6 -0.57 9.95 8.35
N SER A 7 -0.05 8.73 8.19
CA SER A 7 0.19 7.80 9.29
C SER A 7 1.21 8.38 10.28
N PHE A 8 2.33 8.92 9.78
CA PHE A 8 3.33 9.58 10.62
C PHE A 8 2.72 10.74 11.43
N GLU A 9 1.93 11.60 10.81
CA GLU A 9 1.27 12.72 11.50
C GLU A 9 0.27 12.25 12.57
N SER A 10 -0.47 11.19 12.28
CA SER A 10 -1.40 10.59 13.25
C SER A 10 -0.66 10.05 14.46
N GLU A 11 0.51 9.44 14.25
CA GLU A 11 1.39 9.00 15.33
C GLU A 11 1.99 10.17 16.10
N CYS A 12 2.41 11.26 15.44
CA CYS A 12 2.84 12.47 16.14
C CYS A 12 1.76 13.00 17.09
N VAL A 13 0.51 13.07 16.64
CA VAL A 13 -0.63 13.48 17.49
C VAL A 13 -0.83 12.49 18.63
N ARG A 14 -0.73 11.18 18.38
CA ARG A 14 -0.87 10.14 19.41
C ARG A 14 0.18 10.23 20.53
N PHE A 15 1.36 10.76 20.22
CA PHE A 15 2.46 10.97 21.15
C PHE A 15 2.62 12.44 21.60
N ASP A 16 1.58 13.26 21.42
CA ASP A 16 1.56 14.67 21.82
C ASP A 16 2.66 15.55 21.20
N LEU A 17 3.21 15.14 20.04
CA LEU A 17 4.17 15.91 19.24
C LEU A 17 3.41 16.95 18.40
N ASN A 18 3.03 18.04 19.07
CA ASN A 18 2.10 19.03 18.54
C ASN A 18 2.80 20.21 17.87
N SER A 19 4.07 20.48 18.17
CA SER A 19 4.81 21.55 17.51
C SER A 19 5.45 21.08 16.19
N ASP A 20 5.61 22.01 15.26
CA ASP A 20 6.26 21.74 13.98
C ASP A 20 7.70 21.26 14.16
N THR A 21 8.44 21.85 15.09
CA THR A 21 9.84 21.47 15.39
C THR A 21 9.95 20.06 15.95
N GLU A 22 9.02 19.63 16.81
CA GLU A 22 8.98 18.25 17.32
C GLU A 22 8.69 17.25 16.20
N ARG A 23 7.73 17.57 15.31
CA ARG A 23 7.41 16.73 14.15
C ARG A 23 8.58 16.59 13.19
N ILE A 24 9.23 17.70 12.86
CA ILE A 24 10.43 17.70 11.99
C ILE A 24 11.53 16.85 12.64
N SER A 25 11.78 17.04 13.94
CA SER A 25 12.83 16.30 14.65
C SER A 25 12.52 14.80 14.73
N ALA A 26 11.27 14.43 14.98
CA ALA A 26 10.82 13.05 15.02
C ALA A 26 10.87 12.38 13.64
N LEU A 27 10.64 13.12 12.55
CA LEU A 27 10.65 12.59 11.18
C LEU A 27 11.94 11.84 10.87
N ARG A 28 13.10 12.36 11.29
CA ARG A 28 14.42 11.74 11.08
C ARG A 28 14.49 10.28 11.53
N LEU A 29 13.75 9.91 12.57
CA LEU A 29 13.79 8.55 13.15
C LEU A 29 13.17 7.49 12.23
N PHE A 30 12.44 7.89 11.19
CA PHE A 30 11.67 7.01 10.32
C PHE A 30 12.14 7.00 8.87
N LEU A 31 13.25 7.67 8.58
CA LEU A 31 13.84 7.76 7.24
C LEU A 31 15.06 6.85 7.13
N ASN A 32 15.25 6.25 5.96
CA ASN A 32 16.37 5.35 5.65
C ASN A 32 17.20 5.93 4.50
N ASP A 33 18.47 5.53 4.39
CA ASP A 33 19.35 5.78 3.24
C ASP A 33 19.13 7.15 2.54
N SER A 34 18.52 7.14 1.36
CA SER A 34 18.31 8.34 0.52
C SER A 34 17.36 9.38 1.11
N GLU A 35 16.42 8.94 1.93
CA GLU A 35 15.45 9.81 2.60
C GLU A 35 16.13 10.62 3.71
N ASN A 36 17.17 10.06 4.34
CA ASN A 36 18.00 10.81 5.29
C ASN A 36 18.80 11.92 4.60
N ASP A 37 19.37 11.66 3.42
CA ASP A 37 20.08 12.70 2.66
C ASP A 37 19.13 13.86 2.26
N TRP A 38 17.88 13.54 1.90
CA TRP A 38 16.86 14.56 1.68
C TRP A 38 16.53 15.33 2.96
N TYR A 39 16.40 14.66 4.09
CA TYR A 39 16.12 15.30 5.39
C TYR A 39 17.23 16.28 5.77
N GLU A 40 18.50 15.86 5.68
CA GLU A 40 19.65 16.72 5.98
C GLU A 40 19.72 17.92 5.02
N SER A 41 19.40 17.72 3.73
CA SER A 41 19.29 18.80 2.75
C SER A 41 18.18 19.81 3.11
N MET A 42 17.03 19.32 3.55
CA MET A 42 15.91 20.16 4.02
C MET A 42 16.29 20.92 5.28
N LEU A 43 17.01 20.27 6.19
CA LEU A 43 17.50 20.88 7.42
C LEU A 43 18.47 22.02 7.15
N ILE A 44 19.41 21.85 6.21
CA ILE A 44 20.34 22.91 5.79
C ILE A 44 19.59 24.09 5.15
N LYS A 45 18.60 23.79 4.29
CA LYS A 45 17.90 24.82 3.51
C LYS A 45 16.87 25.61 4.31
N HIS A 46 16.17 24.94 5.23
CA HIS A 46 15.00 25.48 5.91
C HIS A 46 15.18 25.54 7.44
N GLY A 47 15.94 24.63 8.05
CA GLY A 47 16.13 24.57 9.49
C GLY A 47 14.94 23.97 10.26
N LEU A 48 15.16 23.65 11.54
CA LEU A 48 14.16 23.01 12.42
C LEU A 48 12.99 23.90 12.84
N ASN A 49 13.18 25.22 12.80
CA ASN A 49 12.19 26.20 13.27
C ASN A 49 11.30 26.69 12.11
N THR A 50 10.97 25.81 11.17
CA THR A 50 10.11 26.10 10.03
C THR A 50 8.77 25.40 10.13
N LEU A 51 7.81 25.88 9.36
CA LEU A 51 6.48 25.27 9.31
C LEU A 51 6.56 23.84 8.80
N TRP A 52 5.93 22.91 9.53
CA TRP A 52 5.84 21.50 9.13
C TRP A 52 5.31 21.34 7.71
N LYS A 53 4.35 22.19 7.33
CA LYS A 53 3.76 22.22 5.99
C LYS A 53 4.80 22.32 4.85
N ILE A 54 5.89 23.05 5.05
CA ILE A 54 6.97 23.17 4.05
C ILE A 54 7.64 21.80 3.83
N TRP A 55 7.87 21.06 4.92
CA TRP A 55 8.45 19.73 4.89
C TRP A 55 7.50 18.73 4.25
N GLN A 56 6.21 18.79 4.58
CA GLN A 56 5.18 17.94 3.97
C GLN A 56 5.13 18.12 2.45
N GLU A 57 5.04 19.37 1.98
CA GLU A 57 4.97 19.68 0.55
C GLU A 57 6.23 19.22 -0.18
N SER A 58 7.41 19.44 0.40
CA SER A 58 8.69 18.97 -0.14
C SER A 58 8.75 17.45 -0.20
N PHE A 59 8.37 16.76 0.89
CA PHE A 59 8.37 15.30 0.97
C PHE A 59 7.47 14.69 -0.11
N LEU A 60 6.25 15.20 -0.26
CA LEU A 60 5.33 14.74 -1.30
C LEU A 60 5.83 15.10 -2.70
N LYS A 61 6.50 16.24 -2.89
CA LYS A 61 7.08 16.59 -4.18
C LYS A 61 8.22 15.64 -4.58
N THR A 62 9.04 15.22 -3.62
CA THR A 62 10.20 14.34 -3.85
C THR A 62 9.80 12.87 -3.95
N PHE A 63 8.94 12.39 -3.06
CA PHE A 63 8.68 10.94 -2.87
C PHE A 63 7.28 10.49 -3.25
N ALA A 64 6.33 11.40 -3.54
CA ALA A 64 5.07 10.94 -4.09
C ALA A 64 5.32 10.43 -5.50
N ASP A 65 5.12 9.13 -5.67
CA ASP A 65 5.10 8.51 -6.98
C ASP A 65 3.90 9.06 -7.77
N LYS A 66 4.21 9.86 -8.80
CA LYS A 66 3.24 10.43 -9.74
C LYS A 66 3.26 9.70 -11.07
N SER A 67 3.96 8.56 -11.16
CA SER A 67 4.18 7.88 -12.42
C SER A 67 2.99 6.98 -12.79
N TRP A 68 2.57 7.06 -14.05
CA TRP A 68 1.63 6.09 -14.61
C TRP A 68 2.17 4.66 -14.57
N SER A 69 3.50 4.46 -14.53
CA SER A 69 4.10 3.14 -14.43
C SER A 69 3.68 2.39 -13.17
N SER A 70 3.63 3.05 -12.01
CA SER A 70 3.25 2.39 -10.76
C SER A 70 1.75 2.13 -10.68
N VAL A 71 0.94 3.04 -11.22
CA VAL A 71 -0.50 2.82 -11.41
C VAL A 71 -0.72 1.61 -12.31
N MET A 72 -0.07 1.58 -13.47
CA MET A 72 -0.20 0.49 -14.43
C MET A 72 0.38 -0.81 -13.89
N TYR A 73 1.43 -0.77 -13.08
CA TYR A 73 1.94 -1.94 -12.37
C TYR A 73 0.88 -2.49 -11.41
N ALA A 74 0.32 -1.64 -10.53
CA ALA A 74 -0.73 -2.04 -9.60
C ALA A 74 -1.94 -2.63 -10.32
N LEU A 75 -2.42 -2.01 -11.41
CA LEU A 75 -3.56 -2.48 -12.19
C LEU A 75 -3.26 -3.78 -12.97
N ASN A 76 -2.07 -3.90 -13.56
CA ASN A 76 -1.70 -5.06 -14.38
C ASN A 76 -1.01 -6.20 -13.60
N PHE A 77 -0.80 -6.06 -12.28
CA PHE A 77 -0.23 -7.12 -11.46
C PHE A 77 -1.13 -8.37 -11.44
N LYS A 78 -0.64 -9.49 -11.95
CA LYS A 78 -1.41 -10.75 -12.12
C LYS A 78 -0.77 -11.90 -11.36
N HIS A 79 -1.57 -12.88 -10.99
CA HIS A 79 -1.08 -14.13 -10.43
C HIS A 79 -0.41 -14.93 -11.55
N LEU A 80 0.85 -15.30 -11.34
CA LEU A 80 1.62 -16.12 -12.29
C LEU A 80 1.77 -17.54 -11.77
N ASN A 81 2.24 -17.66 -10.53
CA ASN A 81 2.46 -18.91 -9.82
C ASN A 81 2.50 -18.67 -8.30
N GLY A 82 2.64 -19.74 -7.53
CA GLY A 82 2.68 -19.65 -6.07
C GLY A 82 1.30 -19.44 -5.45
N SER A 83 1.29 -18.87 -4.23
CA SER A 83 0.05 -18.77 -3.46
C SER A 83 -0.91 -17.73 -4.04
N LEU A 84 -2.17 -18.15 -4.20
CA LEU A 84 -3.29 -17.27 -4.53
C LEU A 84 -3.50 -16.21 -3.46
N LEU A 85 -3.39 -16.59 -2.18
CA LEU A 85 -3.55 -15.67 -1.06
C LEU A 85 -2.44 -14.62 -1.03
N GLU A 86 -1.18 -15.05 -1.17
CA GLU A 86 -0.04 -14.10 -1.18
C GLU A 86 -0.16 -13.10 -2.33
N TYR A 87 -0.55 -13.57 -3.52
CA TYR A 87 -0.88 -12.69 -4.64
C TYR A 87 -1.98 -11.69 -4.28
N ALA A 88 -3.09 -12.17 -3.72
CA ALA A 88 -4.26 -11.34 -3.44
C ALA A 88 -3.95 -10.24 -2.42
N LEU A 89 -3.19 -10.58 -1.36
CA LEU A 89 -2.71 -9.63 -0.36
C LEU A 89 -1.79 -8.58 -0.99
N LYS A 90 -0.84 -9.01 -1.82
CA LYS A 90 0.09 -8.10 -2.51
C LYS A 90 -0.66 -7.18 -3.48
N LYS A 91 -1.60 -7.72 -4.26
CA LYS A 91 -2.44 -6.96 -5.19
C LYS A 91 -3.30 -5.94 -4.46
N GLN A 92 -3.94 -6.32 -3.35
CA GLN A 92 -4.73 -5.40 -2.52
C GLN A 92 -3.88 -4.22 -2.05
N ARG A 93 -2.68 -4.50 -1.51
CA ARG A 93 -1.76 -3.46 -1.05
C ARG A 93 -1.40 -2.48 -2.17
N LEU A 94 -1.00 -2.99 -3.34
CA LEU A 94 -0.63 -2.15 -4.50
C LEU A 94 -1.78 -1.25 -4.97
N LEU A 95 -3.02 -1.76 -4.97
CA LEU A 95 -4.20 -1.00 -5.36
C LEU A 95 -4.51 0.11 -4.36
N LEU A 96 -4.40 -0.18 -3.05
CA LEU A 96 -4.64 0.80 -1.98
C LEU A 96 -3.53 1.86 -1.87
N GLU A 97 -2.28 1.50 -2.18
CA GLU A 97 -1.17 2.46 -2.26
C GLU A 97 -1.37 3.48 -3.38
N TYR A 98 -1.98 3.07 -4.49
CA TYR A 98 -2.36 3.93 -5.61
C TYR A 98 -3.63 4.74 -5.32
N ASN A 99 -4.69 4.08 -4.84
CA ASN A 99 -5.98 4.69 -4.55
C ASN A 99 -6.54 4.14 -3.24
N SER A 100 -6.34 4.90 -2.15
CA SER A 100 -6.84 4.56 -0.82
C SER A 100 -8.35 4.59 -0.71
N ASP A 101 -9.01 5.32 -1.60
CA ASP A 101 -10.45 5.60 -1.56
C ASP A 101 -11.23 4.69 -2.53
N ILE A 102 -10.55 3.69 -3.11
CA ILE A 102 -11.18 2.69 -3.97
C ILE A 102 -12.29 1.97 -3.21
N ASP A 103 -13.46 1.84 -3.83
CA ASP A 103 -14.54 1.11 -3.21
C ASP A 103 -14.21 -0.39 -3.10
N MET A 104 -14.70 -1.01 -2.03
CA MET A 104 -14.37 -2.40 -1.69
C MET A 104 -14.74 -3.38 -2.81
N ARG A 105 -15.83 -3.12 -3.54
CA ARG A 105 -16.28 -4.00 -4.62
C ARG A 105 -15.33 -3.93 -5.81
N THR A 106 -14.96 -2.74 -6.26
CA THR A 106 -13.98 -2.57 -7.32
C THR A 106 -12.61 -3.12 -6.92
N LEU A 107 -12.21 -2.96 -5.66
CA LEU A 107 -10.98 -3.55 -5.14
C LEU A 107 -10.97 -5.08 -5.29
N VAL A 108 -12.05 -5.76 -4.88
CA VAL A 108 -12.19 -7.21 -5.06
C VAL A 108 -12.22 -7.59 -6.54
N ASP A 109 -13.02 -6.90 -7.36
CA ASP A 109 -13.12 -7.18 -8.79
C ASP A 109 -11.74 -7.07 -9.48
N LEU A 110 -10.92 -6.08 -9.12
CA LEU A 110 -9.56 -5.91 -9.65
C LEU A 110 -8.55 -6.96 -9.16
N ILE A 111 -8.70 -7.46 -7.93
CA ILE A 111 -7.91 -8.60 -7.45
C ILE A 111 -8.28 -9.85 -8.25
N VAL A 112 -9.58 -10.11 -8.41
CA VAL A 112 -10.07 -11.30 -9.12
C VAL A 112 -9.69 -11.27 -10.60
N ALA A 113 -9.73 -10.10 -11.24
CA ALA A 113 -9.36 -9.91 -12.65
C ALA A 113 -7.90 -10.30 -12.97
N GLY A 114 -7.03 -10.38 -11.96
CA GLY A 114 -5.65 -10.81 -12.14
C GLY A 114 -5.40 -12.30 -11.91
N PHE A 115 -6.42 -13.08 -11.59
CA PHE A 115 -6.32 -14.55 -11.55
C PHE A 115 -6.49 -15.19 -12.93
N PRO A 116 -5.93 -16.40 -13.12
CA PRO A 116 -6.29 -17.25 -14.25
C PRO A 116 -7.77 -17.65 -14.25
N THR A 117 -8.31 -17.91 -15.45
CA THR A 117 -9.74 -18.24 -15.64
C THR A 117 -10.23 -19.44 -14.83
N TYR A 118 -9.38 -20.45 -14.62
CA TYR A 118 -9.75 -21.63 -13.84
C TYR A 118 -9.98 -21.35 -12.34
N ILE A 119 -9.44 -20.24 -11.82
CA ILE A 119 -9.72 -19.75 -10.47
C ILE A 119 -10.96 -18.87 -10.48
N THR A 120 -11.05 -17.91 -11.41
CA THR A 120 -12.19 -16.97 -11.47
C THR A 120 -13.52 -17.70 -11.64
N ASN A 121 -13.53 -18.81 -12.38
CA ASN A 121 -14.74 -19.64 -12.58
C ASN A 121 -15.22 -20.36 -11.31
N LYS A 122 -14.38 -20.44 -10.26
CA LYS A 122 -14.72 -21.09 -8.99
C LYS A 122 -15.18 -20.08 -7.93
N LEU A 123 -15.05 -18.79 -8.20
CA LEU A 123 -15.40 -17.71 -7.29
C LEU A 123 -16.75 -17.14 -7.68
N ASP A 124 -17.71 -17.14 -6.75
CA ASP A 124 -18.98 -16.45 -6.97
C ASP A 124 -18.81 -14.95 -6.65
N ARG A 125 -18.98 -14.11 -7.68
CA ARG A 125 -18.88 -12.65 -7.55
C ARG A 125 -19.94 -12.06 -6.59
N GLN A 126 -21.09 -12.71 -6.40
CA GLN A 126 -22.11 -12.25 -5.45
C GLN A 126 -21.72 -12.55 -4.00
N GLU A 127 -20.99 -13.64 -3.76
CA GLU A 127 -20.49 -14.01 -2.42
C GLU A 127 -19.21 -13.24 -2.04
N MET A 128 -18.38 -12.88 -3.02
CA MET A 128 -17.13 -12.15 -2.78
C MET A 128 -17.37 -10.64 -2.62
N THR A 129 -18.07 -10.23 -1.56
CA THR A 129 -18.42 -8.82 -1.31
C THR A 129 -17.29 -7.99 -0.69
N ASP A 130 -16.34 -8.65 -0.02
CA ASP A 130 -15.18 -8.03 0.61
C ASP A 130 -13.92 -8.91 0.50
N SER A 131 -12.76 -8.34 0.87
CA SER A 131 -11.46 -9.01 0.76
C SER A 131 -11.30 -10.18 1.72
N THR A 132 -11.96 -10.16 2.88
CA THR A 132 -11.89 -11.23 3.88
C THR A 132 -12.58 -12.49 3.38
N LEU A 133 -13.75 -12.33 2.75
CA LEU A 133 -14.46 -13.43 2.11
C LEU A 133 -13.64 -14.00 0.95
N LEU A 134 -13.06 -13.14 0.11
CA LEU A 134 -12.16 -13.54 -0.95
C LEU A 134 -10.97 -14.36 -0.40
N PHE A 135 -10.27 -13.85 0.61
CA PHE A 135 -9.10 -14.53 1.17
C PHE A 135 -9.44 -15.89 1.79
N SER A 136 -10.62 -16.00 2.40
CA SER A 136 -11.12 -17.26 2.95
C SER A 136 -11.37 -18.29 1.84
N ALA A 137 -12.04 -17.88 0.76
CA ALA A 137 -12.28 -18.74 -0.40
C ALA A 137 -10.96 -19.20 -1.07
N LEU A 138 -10.01 -18.29 -1.23
CA LEU A 138 -8.70 -18.62 -1.82
C LEU A 138 -7.93 -19.64 -0.97
N ARG A 139 -7.90 -19.47 0.36
CA ARG A 139 -7.27 -20.44 1.27
C ARG A 139 -7.90 -21.83 1.15
N MET A 140 -9.23 -21.90 1.06
CA MET A 140 -9.93 -23.16 0.87
C MET A 140 -9.52 -23.83 -0.45
N HIS A 141 -9.46 -23.08 -1.55
CA HIS A 141 -9.03 -23.61 -2.84
C HIS A 141 -7.58 -24.11 -2.87
N GLU A 142 -6.66 -23.39 -2.23
CA GLU A 142 -5.26 -23.81 -2.15
C GLU A 142 -5.08 -25.10 -1.37
N ASN A 143 -5.79 -25.24 -0.25
CA ASN A 143 -5.71 -26.45 0.58
C ASN A 143 -6.30 -27.67 -0.14
N HIS A 144 -7.39 -27.50 -0.89
CA HIS A 144 -7.95 -28.59 -1.70
C HIS A 144 -6.99 -29.03 -2.81
N ASN A 145 -6.32 -28.10 -3.48
CA ASN A 145 -5.37 -28.42 -4.56
C ASN A 145 -4.07 -29.09 -4.05
N LYS A 146 -3.65 -28.84 -2.80
CA LYS A 146 -2.50 -29.52 -2.19
C LYS A 146 -2.79 -30.98 -1.83
N ASN A 147 -4.05 -31.33 -1.62
CA ASN A 147 -4.48 -32.66 -1.19
C ASN A 147 -4.86 -33.60 -2.35
N VAL A 148 -4.78 -33.14 -3.61
CA VAL A 148 -5.01 -34.00 -4.78
C VAL A 148 -3.67 -34.67 -5.16
N PRO A 149 -3.58 -36.02 -5.16
CA PRO A 149 -2.38 -36.72 -5.60
C PRO A 149 -2.08 -36.37 -7.06
N LYS A 150 -0.84 -36.00 -7.36
CA LYS A 150 -0.37 -35.91 -8.75
C LYS A 150 -0.21 -37.34 -9.27
N HIS A 151 -1.12 -37.77 -10.14
CA HIS A 151 -1.01 -39.02 -10.90
C HIS A 151 0.00 -38.89 -12.03
#